data_AF-A0A2N3B8Y6-F1
#
_entry.id   AF-A0A2N3B8Y6-F1
#
_cell.length_a   1.000
_cell.length_b   1.000
_cell.length_c   1.000
_cell.angle_alpha   90.00
_cell.angle_beta   90.00
_cell.angle_gamma   90.00
#
_symmetry.space_group_name_H-M   'P 1'
#
loop_
_entity.id
_entity.type
_entity.pdbx_description
1 polymer ?
#
loop_
_entity_poly.entity_id
_entity_poly.type
_entity_poly.pdbx_seq_one_letter_code
_entity_poly.pdbx_strand_id
1 'polypeptide(L)'
;MTHLAHFATERALAPVAPIPSLDTAAAILSVAEALQTDLAQGFQIDALRLRLEMERAFGGSDATGAWDWKLAYEAGEAALVLFLRKFGRALLARAGSSAALLPILAKVSGLLPTQTRRSEEMERFQQFSTPLPMGLAALAAAQITARDLVLEPSAGTGLLAVLAEIAGGSLALNELADTRADLLRRLFPGRPVTGFDAAQI
;
A
#
# COMPACT_ATOMS: atom_id res chain seq x y z
N MET A 1 -65.65 -13.23 4.53
CA MET A 1 -64.68 -12.13 4.58
C MET A 1 -63.33 -12.73 4.90
N THR A 2 -62.49 -12.95 3.88
CA THR A 2 -61.15 -13.51 4.05
C THR A 2 -60.23 -12.73 3.12
N HIS A 3 -59.47 -11.78 3.67
CA HIS A 3 -58.45 -11.03 2.94
C HIS A 3 -57.14 -11.83 3.00
N LEU A 4 -56.72 -12.38 1.86
CA LEU A 4 -55.37 -12.92 1.67
C LEU A 4 -54.49 -11.76 1.18
N ALA A 5 -53.53 -11.32 2.01
CA ALA A 5 -52.49 -10.39 1.60
C ALA A 5 -51.37 -11.16 0.89
N HIS A 6 -51.00 -10.68 -0.30
CA HIS A 6 -49.92 -11.24 -1.11
C HIS A 6 -48.58 -10.75 -0.52
N PHE A 7 -47.77 -11.66 0.02
CA PHE A 7 -46.38 -11.34 0.34
C PHE A 7 -45.57 -11.34 -0.95
N ALA A 8 -45.06 -10.17 -1.34
CA ALA A 8 -44.03 -10.06 -2.37
C ALA A 8 -42.67 -10.27 -1.69
N THR A 9 -41.95 -11.31 -2.10
CA THR A 9 -40.58 -11.55 -1.64
C THR A 9 -39.65 -10.62 -2.43
N GLU A 10 -39.24 -9.52 -1.81
CA GLU A 10 -38.24 -8.61 -2.37
C GLU A 10 -36.89 -9.33 -2.37
N ARG A 11 -36.41 -9.70 -3.56
CA ARG A 11 -35.16 -10.41 -3.75
C ARG A 11 -34.03 -9.40 -3.58
N ALA A 12 -33.39 -9.38 -2.41
CA ALA A 12 -32.20 -8.57 -2.18
C ALA A 12 -31.13 -8.94 -3.22
N LEU A 13 -30.74 -7.96 -4.05
CA LEU A 13 -29.61 -8.11 -4.96
C LEU A 13 -28.35 -8.24 -4.10
N ALA A 14 -27.60 -9.34 -4.29
CA ALA A 14 -26.29 -9.49 -3.68
C ALA A 14 -25.41 -8.30 -4.09
N PRO A 15 -24.60 -7.72 -3.18
CA PRO A 15 -23.67 -6.67 -3.55
C PRO A 15 -22.72 -7.23 -4.60
N VAL A 16 -22.70 -6.58 -5.77
CA VAL A 16 -21.71 -6.86 -6.81
C VAL A 16 -20.38 -6.43 -6.21
N ALA A 17 -19.53 -7.40 -5.88
CA ALA A 17 -18.14 -7.11 -5.53
C ALA A 17 -17.53 -6.37 -6.73
N PRO A 18 -16.99 -5.15 -6.55
CA PRO A 18 -16.33 -4.46 -7.66
C PRO A 18 -15.15 -5.32 -8.09
N ILE A 19 -15.18 -5.77 -9.35
CA ILE A 19 -14.01 -6.36 -10.00
C ILE A 19 -12.94 -5.27 -9.94
N PRO A 20 -11.76 -5.49 -9.33
CA PRO A 20 -10.67 -4.56 -9.48
C PRO A 20 -10.29 -4.57 -10.96
N SER A 21 -10.77 -3.59 -11.70
CA SER A 21 -10.31 -3.42 -13.07
C SER A 21 -8.83 -3.05 -13.01
N LEU A 22 -8.05 -3.41 -14.03
CA LEU A 22 -6.63 -3.08 -14.18
C LEU A 22 -6.27 -1.59 -13.91
N ASP A 23 -7.29 -0.72 -13.82
CA ASP A 23 -7.18 0.70 -13.52
C ASP A 23 -7.07 1.03 -12.02
N THR A 24 -7.48 0.17 -11.08
CA THR A 24 -7.38 0.52 -9.64
C THR A 24 -5.93 0.69 -9.20
N ALA A 25 -5.06 -0.28 -9.53
CA ALA A 25 -3.63 -0.17 -9.23
C ALA A 25 -2.96 1.00 -9.97
N ALA A 26 -3.46 1.36 -11.16
CA ALA A 26 -2.98 2.52 -11.91
C ALA A 26 -3.40 3.84 -11.24
N ALA A 27 -4.65 3.94 -10.79
CA ALA A 27 -5.16 5.08 -10.05
C ALA A 27 -4.42 5.28 -8.72
N ILE A 28 -4.19 4.20 -7.95
CA ILE A 28 -3.35 4.23 -6.73
C ILE A 28 -1.95 4.77 -7.06
N LEU A 29 -1.32 4.27 -8.12
CA LEU A 29 0.01 4.72 -8.52
C LEU A 29 0.01 6.21 -8.91
N SER A 30 -1.00 6.68 -9.66
CA SER A 30 -1.11 8.08 -10.03
C SER A 30 -1.24 9.00 -8.81
N VAL A 31 -2.01 8.60 -7.79
CA VAL A 31 -2.08 9.33 -6.51
C VAL A 31 -0.73 9.30 -5.81
N ALA A 32 -0.08 8.14 -5.75
CA ALA A 32 1.23 7.98 -5.12
C ALA A 32 2.29 8.88 -5.75
N GLU A 33 2.31 9.00 -7.08
CA GLU A 33 3.21 9.88 -7.82
C GLU A 33 2.98 11.36 -7.49
N ALA A 34 1.71 11.78 -7.40
CA ALA A 34 1.36 13.14 -7.00
C ALA A 34 1.85 13.46 -5.57
N LEU A 35 1.63 12.53 -4.63
CA LEU A 35 2.02 12.69 -3.22
C LEU A 35 3.53 12.59 -3.00
N GLN A 36 4.25 11.81 -3.82
CA GLN A 36 5.71 11.67 -3.74
C GLN A 36 6.42 13.03 -3.81
N THR A 37 5.88 13.96 -4.60
CA THR A 37 6.43 15.32 -4.74
C THR A 37 6.31 16.09 -3.42
N ASP A 38 5.17 16.02 -2.75
CA ASP A 38 4.93 16.66 -1.46
C ASP A 38 5.84 16.06 -0.36
N LEU A 39 5.97 14.73 -0.34
CA LEU A 39 6.89 14.02 0.57
C LEU A 39 8.34 14.46 0.36
N ALA A 40 8.78 14.62 -0.89
CA ALA A 40 10.13 15.08 -1.22
C ALA A 40 10.42 16.50 -0.70
N GLN A 41 9.39 17.35 -0.63
CA GLN A 41 9.47 18.71 -0.11
C GLN A 41 9.26 18.79 1.41
N GLY A 42 8.89 17.68 2.04
CA GLY A 42 8.63 17.60 3.48
C GLY A 42 7.28 18.20 3.88
N PHE A 43 6.33 18.31 2.94
CA PHE A 43 4.99 18.80 3.23
C PHE A 43 4.15 17.72 3.91
N GLN A 44 3.36 18.15 4.88
CA GLN A 44 2.40 17.28 5.53
C GLN A 44 1.23 17.03 4.56
N ILE A 45 0.89 15.76 4.36
CA ILE A 45 -0.27 15.32 3.61
C ILE A 45 -1.37 15.06 4.63
N ASP A 46 -2.35 15.95 4.68
CA ASP A 46 -3.54 15.74 5.51
C ASP A 46 -4.61 14.95 4.76
N ALA A 47 -5.70 14.65 5.47
CA ALA A 47 -6.83 13.90 4.91
C ALA A 47 -7.51 14.62 3.74
N LEU A 48 -7.48 15.96 3.71
CA LEU A 48 -8.08 16.75 2.64
C LEU A 48 -7.24 16.67 1.36
N ARG A 49 -5.92 16.82 1.49
CA ARG A 49 -4.96 16.67 0.40
C ARG A 49 -5.03 15.28 -0.22
N LEU A 50 -5.06 14.25 0.62
CA LEU A 50 -5.19 12.86 0.16
C LEU A 50 -6.52 12.63 -0.56
N ARG A 51 -7.64 13.08 0.02
CA ARG A 51 -8.96 13.00 -0.61
C ARG A 51 -8.98 13.66 -1.99
N LEU A 52 -8.40 14.84 -2.13
CA LEU A 52 -8.39 15.58 -3.39
C LEU A 52 -7.73 14.78 -4.53
N GLU A 53 -6.58 14.16 -4.27
CA GLU A 53 -5.90 13.35 -5.28
C GLU A 53 -6.64 12.03 -5.55
N MET A 54 -7.25 11.43 -4.52
CA MET A 54 -8.12 10.25 -4.70
C MET A 54 -9.32 10.58 -5.60
N GLU A 55 -10.04 11.68 -5.36
CA GLU A 55 -11.17 12.10 -6.19
C GLU A 55 -10.76 12.40 -7.64
N ARG A 56 -9.57 13.00 -7.83
CA ARG A 56 -9.01 13.23 -9.17
C ARG A 56 -8.72 11.93 -9.91
N ALA A 57 -8.13 10.95 -9.25
CA ALA A 57 -7.73 9.69 -9.88
C ALA A 57 -8.90 8.73 -10.09
N PHE A 58 -9.86 8.68 -9.16
CA PHE A 58 -11.00 7.75 -9.18
C PHE A 58 -12.28 8.35 -9.77
N GLY A 59 -12.31 9.65 -10.07
CA GLY A 59 -13.43 10.31 -10.75
C GLY A 59 -14.69 10.49 -9.89
N GLY A 60 -14.60 10.35 -8.57
CA GLY A 60 -15.72 10.50 -7.65
C GLY A 60 -15.27 10.51 -6.18
N SER A 61 -16.21 10.75 -5.27
CA SER A 61 -15.93 10.86 -3.82
C SER A 61 -16.10 9.55 -3.08
N ASP A 62 -15.52 9.47 -1.87
CA ASP A 62 -15.72 8.35 -0.94
C ASP A 62 -17.21 8.20 -0.58
N ALA A 63 -17.95 9.30 -0.48
CA ALA A 63 -19.40 9.28 -0.23
C ALA A 63 -20.22 8.62 -1.35
N THR A 64 -19.72 8.64 -2.59
CA THR A 64 -20.35 7.97 -3.74
C THR A 64 -19.88 6.53 -3.95
N GLY A 65 -18.93 6.06 -3.12
CA GLY A 65 -18.35 4.73 -3.24
C GLY A 65 -17.32 4.58 -4.36
N ALA A 66 -16.81 5.70 -4.92
CA ALA A 66 -15.81 5.66 -5.99
C ALA A 66 -14.46 5.12 -5.53
N TRP A 67 -14.15 5.29 -4.24
CA TRP A 67 -12.98 4.74 -3.55
C TRP A 67 -13.27 4.66 -2.05
N ASP A 68 -12.45 3.90 -1.31
CA ASP A 68 -12.51 3.82 0.14
C ASP A 68 -11.19 4.25 0.79
N TRP A 69 -11.20 4.44 2.11
CA TRP A 69 -10.01 4.89 2.83
C TRP A 69 -8.86 3.89 2.83
N LYS A 70 -9.13 2.60 2.55
CA LYS A 70 -8.10 1.59 2.39
C LYS A 70 -7.28 1.89 1.14
N LEU A 71 -7.92 2.15 -0.01
CA LEU A 71 -7.23 2.55 -1.23
C LEU A 71 -6.41 3.83 -1.03
N ALA A 72 -6.95 4.79 -0.26
CA ALA A 72 -6.23 6.02 0.08
C ALA A 72 -4.98 5.76 0.93
N TYR A 73 -5.06 4.82 1.89
CA TYR A 73 -3.90 4.40 2.68
C TYR A 73 -2.86 3.66 1.82
N GLU A 74 -3.28 2.79 0.91
CA GLU A 74 -2.40 2.11 -0.04
C GLU A 74 -1.68 3.09 -0.96
N ALA A 75 -2.34 4.15 -1.41
CA ALA A 75 -1.71 5.23 -2.18
C ALA A 75 -0.65 5.99 -1.36
N GLY A 76 -0.91 6.26 -0.08
CA GLY A 76 0.06 6.86 0.83
C GLY A 76 1.30 5.97 1.02
N GLU A 77 1.11 4.67 1.23
CA GLU A 77 2.23 3.73 1.34
C GLU A 77 3.02 3.60 0.04
N ALA A 78 2.33 3.53 -1.11
CA ALA A 78 2.96 3.54 -2.41
C ALA A 78 3.78 4.83 -2.64
N ALA A 79 3.32 5.99 -2.15
CA ALA A 79 4.07 7.23 -2.20
C ALA A 79 5.39 7.15 -1.39
N LEU A 80 5.37 6.49 -0.22
CA LEU A 80 6.59 6.20 0.54
C LEU A 80 7.53 5.27 -0.22
N VAL A 81 7.00 4.23 -0.87
CA VAL A 81 7.80 3.34 -1.72
C VAL A 81 8.48 4.13 -2.84
N LEU A 82 7.75 4.96 -3.57
CA LEU A 82 8.32 5.80 -4.63
C LEU A 82 9.37 6.78 -4.10
N PHE A 83 9.12 7.42 -2.96
CA PHE A 83 10.10 8.27 -2.29
C PHE A 83 11.39 7.51 -1.95
N LEU A 84 11.26 6.31 -1.40
CA LEU A 84 12.40 5.47 -1.00
C LEU A 84 13.16 4.89 -2.19
N ARG A 85 12.49 4.49 -3.26
CA ARG A 85 13.16 4.08 -4.50
C ARG A 85 13.98 5.22 -5.10
N LYS A 86 13.49 6.45 -4.99
CA LYS A 86 14.17 7.65 -5.52
C LYS A 86 15.33 8.13 -4.65
N PHE A 87 15.15 8.15 -3.33
CA PHE A 87 16.11 8.81 -2.42
C PHE A 87 16.77 7.86 -1.40
N GLY A 88 16.22 6.67 -1.18
CA GLY A 88 16.56 5.80 -0.06
C GLY A 88 18.03 5.38 0.00
N ARG A 89 18.65 5.04 -1.14
CA ARG A 89 20.09 4.72 -1.18
C ARG A 89 20.96 5.91 -0.81
N ALA A 90 20.64 7.09 -1.30
CA ALA A 90 21.36 8.32 -0.96
C ALA A 90 21.17 8.70 0.51
N LEU A 91 19.94 8.52 1.05
CA LEU A 91 19.66 8.73 2.46
C LEU A 91 20.45 7.76 3.35
N LEU A 92 20.48 6.47 3.00
CA LEU A 92 21.23 5.46 3.74
C LEU A 92 22.74 5.75 3.70
N ALA A 93 23.30 6.05 2.52
CA ALA A 93 24.70 6.40 2.36
C ALA A 93 25.08 7.65 3.19
N ARG A 94 24.21 8.67 3.22
CA ARG A 94 24.42 9.88 4.03
C ARG A 94 24.28 9.63 5.52
N ALA A 95 23.34 8.77 5.94
CA ALA A 95 23.11 8.44 7.34
C ALA A 95 24.21 7.53 7.90
N GLY A 96 24.82 6.68 7.06
CA GLY A 96 25.93 5.79 7.42
C GLY A 96 25.52 4.52 8.19
N SER A 97 24.27 4.42 8.65
CA SER A 97 23.74 3.20 9.29
C SER A 97 22.20 3.16 9.27
N SER A 98 21.62 1.97 9.43
CA SER A 98 20.17 1.80 9.60
C SER A 98 19.64 2.53 10.84
N ALA A 99 20.38 2.51 11.95
CA ALA A 99 20.00 3.23 13.16
C ALA A 99 19.90 4.75 12.93
N ALA A 100 20.82 5.33 12.16
CA ALA A 100 20.80 6.75 11.81
C ALA A 100 19.74 7.10 10.75
N LEU A 101 19.31 6.12 9.93
CA LEU A 101 18.24 6.29 8.95
C LEU A 101 16.84 6.30 9.61
N LEU A 102 16.68 5.60 10.73
CA LEU A 102 15.41 5.47 11.46
C LEU A 102 14.66 6.79 11.71
N PRO A 103 15.25 7.85 12.29
CA PRO A 103 14.54 9.12 12.53
C PRO A 103 14.09 9.81 11.24
N ILE A 104 14.81 9.60 10.12
CA ILE A 104 14.42 10.15 8.81
C ILE A 104 13.16 9.43 8.32
N LEU A 105 13.14 8.09 8.38
CA LEU A 105 11.96 7.32 7.96
C LEU A 105 10.75 7.58 8.86
N ALA A 106 10.96 7.70 10.17
CA ALA A 106 9.90 8.07 11.10
C ALA A 106 9.30 9.44 10.75
N LYS A 107 10.15 10.43 10.45
CA LYS A 107 9.70 11.77 10.04
C LYS A 107 8.91 11.73 8.74
N VAL A 108 9.40 11.06 7.70
CA VAL A 108 8.72 11.00 6.39
C VAL A 108 7.41 10.21 6.49
N SER A 109 7.38 9.11 7.24
CA SER A 109 6.14 8.35 7.49
C SER A 109 5.09 9.20 8.21
N GLY A 110 5.54 10.04 9.16
CA GLY A 110 4.68 10.95 9.91
C GLY A 110 4.14 12.14 9.10
N LEU A 111 4.54 12.32 7.83
CA LEU A 111 3.92 13.28 6.93
C LEU A 111 2.59 12.80 6.39
N LEU A 112 2.29 11.49 6.47
CA LEU A 112 1.03 10.92 6.02
C LEU A 112 0.01 10.83 7.17
N PRO A 113 -1.30 10.77 6.86
CA PRO A 113 -2.32 10.51 7.86
C PRO A 113 -2.15 9.13 8.49
N THR A 114 -2.52 9.00 9.77
CA THR A 114 -2.56 7.70 10.44
C THR A 114 -3.70 6.82 9.89
N GLN A 115 -3.41 5.53 9.71
CA GLN A 115 -4.38 4.54 9.24
C GLN A 115 -5.34 4.15 10.37
N THR A 116 -6.35 4.98 10.62
CA THR A 116 -7.28 4.84 11.76
C THR A 116 -8.60 4.18 11.38
N ARG A 117 -8.95 4.10 10.10
CA ARG A 117 -10.19 3.50 9.60
C ARG A 117 -9.94 2.04 9.23
N ARG A 118 -10.85 1.15 9.65
CA ARG A 118 -10.85 -0.27 9.27
C ARG A 118 -11.92 -0.52 8.22
N SER A 119 -11.57 -1.30 7.19
CA SER A 119 -12.54 -1.85 6.23
C SER A 119 -12.72 -3.35 6.45
N GLU A 120 -13.85 -3.91 6.00
CA GLU A 120 -14.08 -5.36 6.10
C GLU A 120 -13.01 -6.17 5.38
N GLU A 121 -12.50 -5.68 4.24
CA GLU A 121 -11.42 -6.33 3.51
C GLU A 121 -10.12 -6.35 4.32
N MET A 122 -9.79 -5.24 4.99
CA MET A 122 -8.62 -5.18 5.89
C MET A 122 -8.72 -6.21 7.00
N GLU A 123 -9.91 -6.41 7.57
CA GLU A 123 -10.12 -7.39 8.64
C GLU A 123 -10.08 -8.83 8.09
N ARG A 124 -10.70 -9.10 6.95
CA ARG A 124 -10.73 -10.43 6.31
C ARG A 124 -9.33 -10.92 5.95
N PHE A 125 -8.50 -10.06 5.36
CA PHE A 125 -7.16 -10.43 4.90
C PHE A 125 -6.04 -10.04 5.86
N GLN A 126 -6.36 -9.52 7.06
CA GLN A 126 -5.38 -9.05 8.06
C GLN A 126 -4.35 -8.06 7.48
N GLN A 127 -4.82 -7.17 6.61
CA GLN A 127 -3.97 -6.27 5.82
C GLN A 127 -3.62 -5.00 6.59
N PHE A 128 -2.80 -5.15 7.63
CA PHE A 128 -2.23 -4.04 8.38
C PHE A 128 -0.89 -3.60 7.78
N SER A 129 -0.64 -2.30 7.81
CA SER A 129 0.66 -1.75 7.43
C SER A 129 1.75 -2.26 8.36
N THR A 130 2.92 -2.58 7.81
CA THR A 130 4.17 -2.65 8.60
C THR A 130 4.86 -1.28 8.50
N PRO A 131 4.78 -0.42 9.53
CA PRO A 131 5.33 0.93 9.43
C PRO A 131 6.84 0.90 9.16
N LEU A 132 7.34 1.84 8.34
CA LEU A 132 8.75 1.90 7.95
C LEU A 132 9.75 1.80 9.12
N PRO A 133 9.52 2.41 10.31
CA PRO A 133 10.41 2.22 11.44
C PRO A 133 10.57 0.76 11.90
N MET A 134 9.46 0.01 11.93
CA MET A 134 9.46 -1.42 12.28
C MET A 134 10.12 -2.24 11.18
N GLY A 135 9.81 -1.94 9.93
CA GLY A 135 10.45 -2.59 8.78
C GLY A 135 11.96 -2.42 8.76
N LEU A 136 12.45 -1.20 9.04
CA LEU A 136 13.89 -0.95 9.10
C LEU A 136 14.57 -1.74 10.23
N ALA A 137 13.91 -1.90 11.37
CA ALA A 137 14.42 -2.73 12.47
C ALA A 137 14.51 -4.21 12.08
N ALA A 138 13.47 -4.75 11.42
CA ALA A 138 13.48 -6.11 10.91
C ALA A 138 14.62 -6.34 9.90
N LEU A 139 14.79 -5.41 8.96
CA LEU A 139 15.86 -5.47 7.95
C LEU A 139 17.25 -5.34 8.57
N ALA A 140 17.41 -4.49 9.58
CA ALA A 140 18.67 -4.38 10.31
C ALA A 140 19.02 -5.67 11.05
N ALA A 141 18.03 -6.33 11.66
CA ALA A 141 18.19 -7.61 12.32
C ALA A 141 18.52 -8.75 11.33
N ALA A 142 17.93 -8.71 10.13
CA ALA A 142 18.18 -9.68 9.07
C ALA A 142 19.56 -9.54 8.42
N GLN A 143 20.26 -8.42 8.63
CA GLN A 143 21.59 -8.14 8.06
C GLN A 143 21.68 -8.34 6.53
N ILE A 144 20.64 -7.91 5.80
CA ILE A 144 20.54 -8.08 4.35
C ILE A 144 21.75 -7.47 3.63
N THR A 145 22.26 -8.23 2.66
CA THR A 145 23.38 -7.90 1.78
C THR A 145 22.99 -8.09 0.31
N ALA A 146 23.88 -7.67 -0.60
CA ALA A 146 23.71 -7.88 -2.04
C ALA A 146 23.72 -9.35 -2.49
N ARG A 147 24.04 -10.29 -1.60
CA ARG A 147 24.01 -11.74 -1.89
C ARG A 147 22.67 -12.38 -1.56
N ASP A 148 21.78 -11.65 -0.88
CA ASP A 148 20.54 -12.20 -0.37
C ASP A 148 19.39 -12.04 -1.38
N LEU A 149 18.57 -13.07 -1.46
CA LEU A 149 17.24 -13.02 -2.07
C LEU A 149 16.21 -12.93 -0.94
N VAL A 150 15.53 -11.80 -0.84
CA VAL A 150 14.50 -11.55 0.16
C VAL A 150 13.14 -11.95 -0.41
N LEU A 151 12.50 -12.91 0.24
CA LEU A 151 11.11 -13.29 -0.02
C LEU A 151 10.19 -12.50 0.90
N GLU A 152 9.26 -11.73 0.31
CA GLU A 152 8.16 -11.08 1.01
C GLU A 152 6.86 -11.86 0.72
N PRO A 153 6.44 -12.79 1.60
CA PRO A 153 5.31 -13.68 1.35
C PRO A 153 3.96 -12.96 1.36
N SER A 154 3.87 -11.81 2.03
CA SER A 154 2.70 -10.93 2.05
C SER A 154 3.21 -9.49 1.88
N ALA A 155 3.67 -9.18 0.67
CA ALA A 155 4.41 -7.97 0.39
C ALA A 155 3.59 -6.68 0.60
N GLY A 156 2.26 -6.74 0.62
CA GLY A 156 1.40 -5.58 0.78
C GLY A 156 1.63 -4.58 -0.36
N THR A 157 1.93 -3.34 -0.01
CA THR A 157 2.33 -2.29 -0.97
C THR A 157 3.84 -2.25 -1.24
N GLY A 158 4.64 -3.06 -0.53
CA GLY A 158 6.08 -3.19 -0.74
C GLY A 158 6.97 -2.31 0.15
N LEU A 159 6.47 -1.84 1.31
CA LEU A 159 7.27 -1.05 2.25
C LEU A 159 8.52 -1.79 2.78
N LEU A 160 8.42 -3.11 3.03
CA LEU A 160 9.58 -3.91 3.42
C LEU A 160 10.47 -4.22 2.20
N ALA A 161 9.86 -4.56 1.07
CA ALA A 161 10.55 -4.82 -0.18
C ALA A 161 11.46 -3.66 -0.61
N VAL A 162 11.00 -2.40 -0.50
CA VAL A 162 11.83 -1.25 -0.85
C VAL A 162 13.04 -1.09 0.09
N LEU A 163 12.89 -1.40 1.37
CA LEU A 163 14.00 -1.36 2.34
C LEU A 163 15.04 -2.45 2.03
N ALA A 164 14.60 -3.65 1.68
CA ALA A 164 15.48 -4.72 1.21
C ALA A 164 16.26 -4.31 -0.07
N GLU A 165 15.58 -3.70 -1.06
CA GLU A 165 16.22 -3.22 -2.30
C GLU A 165 17.24 -2.08 -2.05
N ILE A 166 16.98 -1.22 -1.06
CA ILE A 166 17.90 -0.15 -0.62
C ILE A 166 19.13 -0.75 0.07
N ALA A 167 18.94 -1.80 0.89
CA ALA A 167 20.04 -2.55 1.52
C ALA A 167 20.87 -3.37 0.51
N GLY A 168 20.38 -3.51 -0.73
CA GLY A 168 21.07 -4.17 -1.84
C GLY A 168 20.57 -5.58 -2.16
N GLY A 169 19.61 -6.11 -1.39
CA GLY A 169 19.02 -7.41 -1.62
C GLY A 169 18.24 -7.50 -2.94
N SER A 170 18.17 -8.70 -3.50
CA SER A 170 17.23 -9.02 -4.58
C SER A 170 15.87 -9.41 -3.99
N LEU A 171 14.80 -9.28 -4.77
CA LEU A 171 13.43 -9.45 -4.29
C LEU A 171 12.71 -10.61 -5.00
N ALA A 172 11.97 -11.39 -4.21
CA ALA A 172 10.86 -12.23 -4.65
C ALA A 172 9.61 -11.81 -3.87
N LEU A 173 8.56 -11.38 -4.59
CA LEU A 173 7.37 -10.80 -3.97
C LEU A 173 6.18 -11.74 -4.14
N ASN A 174 5.36 -11.86 -3.09
CA ASN A 174 4.09 -12.55 -3.14
C ASN A 174 3.01 -11.68 -2.49
N GLU A 175 1.85 -11.61 -3.14
CA GLU A 175 0.69 -10.91 -2.60
C GLU A 175 -0.60 -11.55 -3.13
N LEU A 176 -1.50 -11.88 -2.21
CA LEU A 176 -2.73 -12.61 -2.51
C LEU A 176 -3.81 -11.68 -3.09
N ALA A 177 -3.83 -10.41 -2.68
CA ALA A 177 -4.81 -9.44 -3.17
C ALA A 177 -4.41 -8.92 -4.56
N ASP A 178 -5.27 -9.16 -5.57
CA ASP A 178 -5.03 -8.81 -6.98
C ASP A 178 -4.57 -7.36 -7.17
N THR A 179 -5.29 -6.39 -6.58
CA THR A 179 -4.96 -4.96 -6.67
C THR A 179 -3.54 -4.66 -6.18
N ARG A 180 -3.13 -5.27 -5.06
CA ARG A 180 -1.80 -5.06 -4.49
C ARG A 180 -0.72 -5.78 -5.30
N ALA A 181 -1.00 -6.98 -5.80
CA ALA A 181 -0.09 -7.69 -6.71
C ALA A 181 0.15 -6.87 -7.99
N ASP A 182 -0.89 -6.29 -8.58
CA ASP A 182 -0.76 -5.39 -9.74
C ASP A 182 -0.01 -4.10 -9.40
N LEU A 183 -0.27 -3.52 -8.23
CA LEU A 183 0.47 -2.36 -7.74
C LEU A 183 1.96 -2.68 -7.55
N LEU A 184 2.31 -3.83 -6.97
CA LEU A 184 3.70 -4.27 -6.79
C LEU A 184 4.41 -4.46 -8.14
N ARG A 185 3.75 -5.02 -9.15
CA ARG A 185 4.33 -5.15 -10.51
C ARG A 185 4.69 -3.80 -11.11
N ARG A 186 3.88 -2.76 -10.82
CA ARG A 186 4.14 -1.38 -11.24
C ARG A 186 5.23 -0.71 -10.40
N LEU A 187 5.21 -0.92 -9.08
CA LEU A 187 6.17 -0.33 -8.14
C LEU A 187 7.55 -0.99 -8.18
N PHE A 188 7.68 -2.23 -8.65
CA PHE A 188 8.93 -2.99 -8.71
C PHE A 188 9.09 -3.67 -10.08
N PRO A 189 9.26 -2.89 -11.17
CA PRO A 189 9.37 -3.44 -12.51
C PRO A 189 10.56 -4.40 -12.61
N GLY A 190 10.33 -5.56 -13.21
CA GLY A 190 11.35 -6.61 -13.38
C GLY A 190 11.57 -7.50 -12.15
N ARG A 191 10.81 -7.32 -11.07
CA ARG A 191 10.80 -8.25 -9.92
C ARG A 191 9.65 -9.26 -10.08
N PRO A 192 9.86 -10.55 -9.78
CA PRO A 192 8.78 -11.53 -9.81
C PRO A 192 7.76 -11.22 -8.72
N VAL A 193 6.49 -11.14 -9.11
CA VAL A 193 5.34 -10.99 -8.21
C VAL A 193 4.40 -12.19 -8.42
N THR A 194 4.26 -12.99 -7.37
CA THR A 194 3.39 -14.18 -7.32
C THR A 194 2.16 -13.90 -6.46
N GLY A 195 1.15 -14.78 -6.52
CA GLY A 195 -0.11 -14.64 -5.78
C GLY A 195 -0.53 -15.93 -5.09
N PHE A 196 0.45 -16.65 -4.54
CA PHE A 196 0.21 -17.87 -3.77
C PHE A 196 -0.38 -17.54 -2.40
N ASP A 197 -1.21 -18.44 -1.89
CA ASP A 197 -1.62 -18.42 -0.48
C ASP A 197 -0.42 -18.78 0.40
N ALA A 198 0.17 -17.78 1.04
CA ALA A 198 1.35 -17.96 1.89
C ALA A 198 1.06 -18.76 3.16
N ALA A 199 -0.20 -18.99 3.54
CA ALA A 199 -0.53 -19.90 4.64
C ALA A 199 -0.24 -21.38 4.30
N GLN A 200 0.03 -21.66 3.02
CA GLN A 200 0.31 -23.00 2.49
C GLN A 200 1.80 -23.21 2.14
N ILE A 201 2.66 -22.27 2.52
CA ILE A 201 4.13 -22.29 2.32
C ILE A 201 4.80 -22.48 3.68
#